data_AF-A0A708A449-F1
#
_entry.id   AF-A0A708A449-F1
#
_cell.length_a   1.000
_cell.length_b   1.000
_cell.length_c   1.000
_cell.angle_alpha   90.00
_cell.angle_beta   90.00
_cell.angle_gamma   90.00
#
_symmetry.space_group_name_H-M   'P 1'
#
loop_
_entity.id
_entity.type
_entity.pdbx_description
1 polymer ?
#
loop_
_entity_poly.entity_id
_entity_poly.type
_entity_poly.pdbx_seq_one_letter_code
_entity_poly.pdbx_strand_id
1 'polypeptide(L)'
;MNNTVFLRVNGRDWGGWTSVRISAGIDRIARDFNVSITRQWPGGEDVPPVKNGDAVEVLIGDDLVITGWVEALPLRYDAQTIMTGIVGRSKTADLIDCSASPAQHNGKNLFLIASALA
;
A
#
# COMPACT_ATOMS: atom_id res chain seq x y z
N MET A 1 -17.78 -6.52 15.16
CA MET A 1 -16.54 -5.94 14.60
C MET A 1 -16.01 -6.90 13.56
N ASN A 2 -15.92 -6.46 12.31
CA ASN A 2 -15.34 -7.22 11.22
C ASN A 2 -13.88 -6.77 11.05
N ASN A 3 -12.94 -7.68 11.24
CA ASN A 3 -11.50 -7.39 11.14
C ASN A 3 -10.88 -8.02 9.89
N THR A 4 -11.70 -8.46 8.93
CA THR A 4 -11.21 -8.98 7.65
C THR A 4 -10.49 -7.88 6.88
N VAL A 5 -9.29 -8.17 6.40
CA VAL A 5 -8.48 -7.21 5.67
C VAL A 5 -8.68 -7.39 4.17
N PHE A 6 -8.96 -6.28 3.49
CA PHE A 6 -9.05 -6.21 2.04
C PHE A 6 -8.06 -5.19 1.49
N LEU A 7 -7.43 -5.52 0.36
CA LEU A 7 -6.75 -4.55 -0.48
C LEU A 7 -7.64 -4.32 -1.70
N ARG A 8 -8.10 -3.09 -1.91
CA ARG A 8 -8.80 -2.70 -3.14
C ARG A 8 -7.79 -2.18 -4.15
N VAL A 9 -7.66 -2.87 -5.28
CA VAL A 9 -6.73 -2.54 -6.36
C VAL A 9 -7.43 -2.77 -7.69
N ASN A 10 -7.31 -1.81 -8.63
CA ASN A 10 -7.92 -1.88 -9.96
C ASN A 10 -9.43 -2.20 -9.93
N GLY A 11 -10.15 -1.66 -8.94
CA GLY A 11 -11.60 -1.87 -8.77
C GLY A 11 -12.01 -3.24 -8.20
N ARG A 12 -11.05 -4.07 -7.74
CA ARG A 12 -11.31 -5.38 -7.12
C ARG A 12 -10.79 -5.43 -5.69
N ASP A 13 -11.53 -6.11 -4.83
CA ASP A 13 -11.13 -6.39 -3.45
C ASP A 13 -10.38 -7.73 -3.37
N TRP A 14 -9.17 -7.67 -2.84
CA TRP A 14 -8.26 -8.79 -2.63
C TRP A 14 -8.20 -9.12 -1.14
N GLY A 15 -8.55 -10.37 -0.78
CA GLY A 15 -8.63 -10.84 0.60
C GLY A 15 -8.11 -12.27 0.75
N GLY A 16 -8.46 -12.92 1.86
CA GLY A 16 -8.06 -14.31 2.13
C GLY A 16 -6.61 -14.47 2.61
N TRP A 17 -6.02 -13.39 3.12
CA TRP A 17 -4.65 -13.34 3.60
C TRP A 17 -4.38 -14.36 4.70
N THR A 18 -3.26 -15.09 4.57
CA THR A 18 -2.75 -15.95 5.64
C THR A 18 -1.85 -15.18 6.61
N SER A 19 -1.31 -14.03 6.18
CA SER A 19 -0.55 -13.12 7.03
C SER A 19 -0.85 -11.69 6.63
N VAL A 20 -1.02 -10.83 7.64
CA VAL A 20 -1.22 -9.38 7.48
C VAL A 20 -0.35 -8.65 8.49
N ARG A 21 0.37 -7.64 8.02
CA ARG A 21 1.02 -6.62 8.83
C ARG A 21 0.64 -5.25 8.27
N ILE A 22 0.16 -4.38 9.13
CA ILE A 22 -0.13 -2.98 8.83
C ILE A 22 0.53 -2.17 9.94
N SER A 23 1.43 -1.26 9.58
CA SER A 23 2.22 -0.51 10.55
C SER A 23 1.97 1.00 10.42
N ALA A 24 1.78 1.66 11.56
CA ALA A 24 1.73 3.10 11.68
C ALA A 24 2.58 3.53 12.87
N GLY A 25 3.37 4.59 12.71
CA GLY A 25 4.22 5.15 13.76
C GLY A 25 4.32 6.66 13.61
N ILE A 26 4.38 7.39 14.73
CA ILE A 26 4.50 8.85 14.71
C ILE A 26 5.88 9.32 14.21
N ASP A 27 6.89 8.45 14.33
CA ASP A 27 8.25 8.61 13.84
C ASP A 27 8.39 8.29 12.34
N ARG A 28 7.29 7.93 11.66
CA ARG A 28 7.25 7.52 10.25
C ARG A 28 6.18 8.28 9.49
N ILE A 29 6.57 8.96 8.41
CA ILE A 29 5.65 9.76 7.57
C ILE A 29 4.70 8.87 6.75
N ALA A 30 5.19 7.71 6.30
CA ALA A 30 4.41 6.75 5.53
C ALA A 30 4.04 5.52 6.37
N ARG A 31 2.76 5.14 6.31
CA ARG A 31 2.28 3.85 6.82
C ARG A 31 2.63 2.76 5.81
N ASP A 32 2.91 1.56 6.30
CA ASP A 32 3.22 0.41 5.46
C ASP A 32 2.21 -0.73 5.64
N PHE A 33 2.06 -1.53 4.59
CA PHE A 33 1.36 -2.80 4.66
C PHE A 33 2.18 -3.91 3.99
N ASN A 34 2.03 -5.11 4.53
CA ASN A 34 2.58 -6.33 3.97
C ASN A 34 1.58 -7.46 4.21
N VAL A 35 1.05 -8.01 3.13
CA VAL A 35 0.08 -9.10 3.16
C VAL A 35 0.58 -10.26 2.33
N SER A 36 0.30 -11.49 2.76
CA SER A 36 0.67 -12.69 2.01
C SER A 36 -0.36 -13.80 2.08
N ILE A 37 -0.34 -14.66 1.06
CA ILE A 37 -1.20 -15.84 0.91
C ILE A 37 -0.36 -17.02 0.41
N THR A 38 -0.72 -18.25 0.81
CA THR A 38 -0.02 -19.48 0.41
C THR A 38 -0.66 -20.21 -0.78
N ARG A 39 -1.76 -19.68 -1.32
CA ARG A 39 -2.43 -20.19 -2.52
C ARG A 39 -2.59 -19.04 -3.52
N GLN A 40 -2.52 -19.34 -4.81
CA GLN A 40 -2.97 -18.39 -5.83
C GLN A 40 -4.42 -17.97 -5.53
N TRP A 41 -4.73 -16.68 -5.69
CA TRP A 41 -6.08 -16.19 -5.47
C TRP A 41 -7.09 -16.93 -6.35
N PRO A 42 -8.25 -17.33 -5.80
CA PRO A 42 -9.34 -17.83 -6.63
C PRO A 42 -9.86 -16.70 -7.55
N GLY A 43 -9.95 -16.96 -8.85
CA GLY A 43 -10.51 -16.06 -9.86
C GLY A 43 -9.56 -15.84 -11.03
N GLY A 44 -9.83 -16.55 -12.12
CA GLY A 44 -9.01 -16.61 -13.33
C GLY A 44 -9.03 -15.37 -14.23
N GLU A 45 -8.11 -15.43 -15.19
CA GLU A 45 -7.79 -14.69 -16.43
C GLU A 45 -8.37 -13.29 -16.74
N ASP A 46 -9.55 -12.90 -16.25
CA ASP A 46 -10.25 -11.66 -16.67
C ASP A 46 -9.96 -10.42 -15.79
N VAL A 47 -9.16 -10.55 -14.73
CA VAL A 47 -8.80 -9.40 -13.87
C VAL A 47 -7.37 -8.95 -14.18
N PRO A 48 -7.14 -7.65 -14.46
CA PRO A 48 -5.80 -7.12 -14.62
C PRO A 48 -4.93 -7.50 -13.41
N PRO A 49 -3.76 -8.12 -13.62
CA PRO A 49 -2.88 -8.49 -12.53
C PRO A 49 -2.50 -7.22 -11.76
N VAL A 50 -2.46 -7.33 -10.42
CA VAL A 50 -1.87 -6.28 -9.59
C VAL A 50 -0.42 -6.07 -10.03
N LYS A 51 0.02 -4.82 -10.16
CA LYS A 51 1.37 -4.42 -10.55
C LYS A 51 1.96 -3.44 -9.56
N ASN A 52 3.28 -3.34 -9.57
CA ASN A 52 3.97 -2.25 -8.89
C ASN A 52 3.51 -0.91 -9.49
N GLY A 53 3.27 0.07 -8.63
CA GLY A 53 2.72 1.38 -8.97
C GLY A 53 1.20 1.45 -8.98
N ASP A 54 0.48 0.33 -8.87
CA ASP A 54 -0.98 0.37 -8.79
C ASP A 54 -1.44 1.11 -7.53
N ALA A 55 -2.47 1.94 -7.67
CA ALA A 55 -3.12 2.57 -6.53
C ALA A 55 -3.83 1.49 -5.68
N VAL A 56 -3.70 1.60 -4.37
CA VAL A 56 -4.28 0.65 -3.42
C VAL A 56 -4.96 1.37 -2.26
N GLU A 57 -6.11 0.82 -1.87
CA GLU A 57 -6.75 1.12 -0.60
C GLU A 57 -6.69 -0.13 0.29
N VAL A 58 -6.27 0.03 1.53
CA VAL A 58 -6.26 -1.06 2.53
C VAL A 58 -7.40 -0.81 3.50
N LEU A 59 -8.27 -1.80 3.64
CA LEU A 59 -9.43 -1.77 4.52
C LEU A 59 -9.34 -2.84 5.62
N ILE A 60 -9.83 -2.52 6.81
CA ILE A 60 -10.10 -3.49 7.89
C ILE A 60 -11.60 -3.45 8.16
N GLY A 61 -12.31 -4.52 7.76
CA GLY A 61 -13.77 -4.45 7.63
C GLY A 61 -14.13 -3.37 6.61
N ASP A 62 -14.90 -2.37 7.05
CA ASP A 62 -15.30 -1.22 6.22
C ASP A 62 -14.39 0.00 6.44
N ASP A 63 -13.45 -0.07 7.38
CA ASP A 63 -12.59 1.06 7.75
C ASP A 63 -11.41 1.18 6.78
N LEU A 64 -11.34 2.29 6.04
CA LEU A 64 -10.20 2.63 5.19
C LEU A 64 -9.01 3.06 6.06
N VAL A 65 -7.95 2.25 6.09
CA VAL A 65 -6.79 2.49 6.98
C VAL A 65 -5.54 3.00 6.24
N ILE A 66 -5.41 2.73 4.93
CA ILE A 66 -4.33 3.24 4.07
C ILE A 66 -4.89 3.54 2.68
N THR A 67 -4.49 4.69 2.12
CA THR A 67 -4.51 4.96 0.68
C THR A 67 -3.07 5.13 0.19
N GLY A 68 -2.66 4.39 -0.84
CA GLY A 68 -1.25 4.33 -1.21
C GLY A 68 -0.97 3.65 -2.54
N TRP A 69 0.23 3.08 -2.63
CA TRP A 69 0.77 2.43 -3.82
C TRP A 69 1.20 1.00 -3.51
N VAL A 70 1.02 0.10 -4.47
CA VAL A 70 1.71 -1.20 -4.48
C VAL A 70 3.16 -0.98 -4.86
N GLU A 71 4.10 -1.40 -4.02
CA GLU A 71 5.53 -1.20 -4.25
C GLU A 71 6.26 -2.49 -4.61
N ALA A 72 5.78 -3.64 -4.13
CA ALA A 72 6.37 -4.93 -4.46
C ALA A 72 5.35 -6.07 -4.40
N LEU A 73 5.62 -7.10 -5.20
CA LEU A 73 4.85 -8.34 -5.30
C LEU A 73 5.76 -9.54 -5.04
N PRO A 74 6.19 -9.78 -3.78
CA PRO A 74 7.10 -10.86 -3.47
C PRO A 74 6.48 -12.22 -3.81
N LEU A 75 7.25 -13.04 -4.53
CA LEU A 75 6.99 -14.46 -4.78
C LEU A 75 8.11 -15.27 -4.13
N ARG A 76 7.76 -16.16 -3.20
CA ARG A 76 8.68 -17.10 -2.56
C ARG A 76 8.12 -18.50 -2.73
N TYR A 77 8.97 -19.47 -3.03
CA TYR A 77 8.53 -20.85 -3.13
C TYR A 77 9.65 -21.81 -2.74
N ASP A 78 9.28 -22.96 -2.22
CA ASP A 78 10.14 -24.10 -1.98
C ASP A 78 9.45 -25.39 -2.46
N ALA A 79 10.01 -26.55 -2.11
CA ALA A 79 9.48 -27.84 -2.54
C ALA A 79 8.06 -28.15 -2.01
N GLN A 80 7.57 -27.42 -1.00
CA GLN A 80 6.32 -27.70 -0.29
C GLN A 80 5.34 -26.53 -0.33
N THR A 81 5.83 -25.31 -0.56
CA THR A 81 5.04 -24.09 -0.38
C THR A 81 5.31 -23.05 -1.47
N ILE A 82 4.26 -22.30 -1.82
CA ILE A 82 4.35 -21.07 -2.60
C ILE A 82 3.71 -19.98 -1.74
N MET A 83 4.37 -18.84 -1.61
CA MET A 83 3.88 -17.65 -0.94
C MET A 83 3.95 -16.48 -1.91
N THR A 84 2.81 -15.83 -2.12
CA THR A 84 2.74 -14.55 -2.82
C THR A 84 2.34 -13.47 -1.83
N GLY A 85 2.68 -12.22 -2.12
CA GLY A 85 2.26 -11.10 -1.30
C GLY A 85 2.12 -9.81 -2.07
N ILE A 86 1.54 -8.82 -1.38
CA ILE A 86 1.46 -7.44 -1.85
C ILE A 86 2.02 -6.57 -0.73
N VAL A 87 2.98 -5.74 -1.09
CA VAL A 87 3.66 -4.83 -0.16
C VAL A 87 3.56 -3.43 -0.71
N GLY A 88 3.39 -2.45 0.17
CA GLY A 88 3.36 -1.06 -0.22
C GLY A 88 3.29 -0.10 0.95
N ARG A 89 3.24 1.18 0.60
CA ARG A 89 3.17 2.29 1.54
C ARG A 89 2.05 3.26 1.17
N SER A 90 1.64 4.08 2.13
CA SER A 90 0.72 5.20 1.89
C SER A 90 1.29 6.21 0.89
N LYS A 91 0.42 7.03 0.27
CA LYS A 91 0.82 8.05 -0.72
C LYS A 91 1.94 8.98 -0.25
N THR A 92 2.05 9.21 1.05
CA THR A 92 3.12 10.00 1.66
C THR A 92 4.52 9.39 1.49
N ALA A 93 4.66 8.17 0.98
CA ALA A 93 5.94 7.60 0.54
C ALA A 93 6.60 8.45 -0.55
N ASP A 94 5.82 9.10 -1.43
CA ASP A 94 6.37 9.97 -2.47
C ASP A 94 7.10 11.19 -1.88
N LEU A 95 6.68 11.66 -0.70
CA LEU A 95 7.36 12.75 0.02
C LEU A 95 8.72 12.31 0.61
N ILE A 96 8.95 11.01 0.73
CA ILE A 96 10.19 10.42 1.24
C ILE A 96 11.14 10.12 0.07
N ASP A 97 10.61 9.54 -1.00
CA ASP A 97 11.41 8.96 -2.08
C ASP A 97 11.75 9.99 -3.17
N CYS A 98 10.91 11.02 -3.37
CA CYS A 98 11.10 12.01 -4.42
C CYS A 98 11.78 13.29 -3.92
N SER A 99 12.31 14.05 -4.88
CA SER A 99 12.88 15.38 -4.63
C SER A 99 11.83 16.47 -4.83
N ALA A 100 11.80 17.43 -3.91
CA ALA A 100 11.07 18.68 -4.12
C ALA A 100 11.68 19.47 -5.29
N SER A 101 10.82 20.06 -6.13
CA SER A 101 11.29 21.00 -7.15
C SER A 101 11.92 22.23 -6.46
N PRO A 102 13.09 22.71 -6.91
CA PRO A 102 13.77 23.83 -6.25
C PRO A 102 12.90 25.09 -6.23
N ALA A 103 12.61 25.59 -5.03
CA ALA A 103 11.84 26.82 -4.83
C ALA A 103 12.24 27.52 -3.52
N GLN A 104 12.23 28.86 -3.52
CA GLN A 104 12.37 29.66 -2.31
C GLN A 104 10.98 30.04 -1.77
N HIS A 105 10.79 29.90 -0.47
CA HIS A 105 9.54 30.25 0.21
C HIS A 105 9.78 31.29 1.31
N ASN A 106 9.68 32.57 0.96
CA ASN A 106 9.84 33.67 1.92
C ASN A 106 8.50 34.09 2.54
N GLY A 107 8.49 34.36 3.85
CA GLY A 107 7.31 34.85 4.57
C GLY A 107 6.16 33.84 4.70
N LYS A 108 6.38 32.56 4.36
CA LYS A 108 5.39 31.48 4.48
C LYS A 108 5.58 30.71 5.77
N ASN A 109 4.48 30.28 6.39
CA ASN A 109 4.53 29.32 7.50
C ASN A 109 4.68 27.88 6.98
N LEU A 110 4.90 26.93 7.89
CA LEU A 110 5.11 25.52 7.55
C LEU A 110 3.93 24.91 6.78
N PHE A 111 2.69 25.23 7.15
CA PHE A 111 1.50 24.74 6.47
C PHE A 111 1.50 25.13 4.99
N LEU A 112 1.77 26.41 4.69
CA LEU A 112 1.83 26.91 3.32
C LEU A 112 2.98 26.34 2.50
N ILE A 113 4.09 25.95 3.15
CA ILE A 113 5.20 25.26 2.49
C ILE A 113 4.81 23.82 2.18
N ALA A 114 4.24 23.09 3.15
CA ALA A 114 3.78 21.72 2.97
C ALA A 114 2.72 21.60 1.84
N SER A 115 1.73 22.50 1.82
CA SER A 115 0.72 22.55 0.75
C SER A 115 1.27 22.90 -0.63
N ALA A 116 2.47 23.48 -0.73
CA ALA A 116 3.10 23.76 -2.02
C ALA A 116 3.90 22.56 -2.56
N LEU A 117 4.26 21.60 -1.69
CA LEU A 117 5.09 20.45 -2.04
C LEU A 117 4.29 19.16 -2.23
N ALA A 118 3.02 19.11 -1.79
CA ALA A 118 2.18 17.92 -1.72
C ALA A 118 0.79 18.14 -2.30
#